data_AF-A0AAN0MCM6-F1
#
_entry.id   AF-A0AAN0MCM6-F1
#
_cell.length_a   1.000
_cell.length_b   1.000
_cell.length_c   1.000
_cell.angle_alpha   90.00
_cell.angle_beta   90.00
_cell.angle_gamma   90.00
#
_symmetry.space_group_name_H-M   'P 1'
#
loop_
_entity.id
_entity.type
_entity.pdbx_description
1 polymer ?
#
loop_
_entity_poly.entity_id
_entity_poly.type
_entity_poly.pdbx_seq_one_letter_code
_entity_poly.pdbx_strand_id
1 'polypeptide(L)'
;MENITHLRPAAPEPDFDVVVLCCPDRLHFDPAPLTRLFSERDFAEAEEVVCRALEDIALRLEMLQNYLAASDFDNMAKPARRIGLVADQIGLMEVSIAAHHVAICLHQREGVALEATMARLERSFDVAVAEVWNFREYED
;
A
#
# COMPACT_ATOMS: atom_id res chain seq x y z
N MET A 1 -38.80 18.64 -51.02
CA MET A 1 -38.55 19.17 -49.68
C MET A 1 -37.31 18.48 -49.16
N GLU A 2 -36.16 19.08 -49.40
CA GLU A 2 -34.86 18.63 -48.90
C GLU A 2 -34.77 19.02 -47.41
N ASN A 3 -34.56 18.05 -46.53
CA ASN A 3 -34.29 18.34 -45.13
C ASN A 3 -32.79 18.21 -44.90
N ILE A 4 -32.08 19.32 -45.11
CA ILE A 4 -30.64 19.46 -44.87
C ILE A 4 -30.47 19.60 -43.36
N THR A 5 -30.40 18.48 -42.65
CA THR A 5 -29.89 18.47 -41.29
C THR A 5 -28.38 18.64 -41.39
N HIS A 6 -27.92 19.89 -41.20
CA HIS A 6 -26.52 20.18 -40.99
C HIS A 6 -26.06 19.40 -39.75
N LEU A 7 -25.35 18.30 -39.97
CA LEU A 7 -24.57 17.62 -38.95
C LEU A 7 -23.52 18.62 -38.45
N ARG A 8 -23.74 19.11 -37.23
CA ARG A 8 -22.77 19.85 -36.43
C ARG A 8 -21.45 19.06 -36.42
N PRO A 9 -20.29 19.65 -36.76
CA PRO A 9 -19.03 18.92 -36.61
C PRO A 9 -18.78 18.75 -35.11
N ALA A 10 -18.81 17.51 -34.62
CA ALA A 10 -18.63 17.20 -33.21
C ALA A 10 -17.28 16.51 -32.99
N ALA A 11 -16.35 17.34 -32.51
CA ALA A 11 -15.04 17.09 -31.90
C ALA A 11 -13.95 16.37 -32.74
N PRO A 12 -12.68 16.84 -32.67
CA PRO A 12 -11.56 16.05 -33.15
C PRO A 12 -11.51 14.76 -32.33
N GLU A 13 -11.49 13.60 -33.00
CA GLU A 13 -11.20 12.35 -32.31
C GLU A 13 -9.80 12.46 -31.70
N PRO A 14 -9.63 12.07 -30.43
CA PRO A 14 -8.32 12.14 -29.85
C PRO A 14 -7.43 11.07 -30.48
N ASP A 15 -6.48 11.53 -31.29
CA ASP A 15 -5.34 10.76 -31.76
C ASP A 15 -4.38 10.56 -30.58
N PHE A 16 -4.70 9.63 -29.68
CA PHE A 16 -3.83 9.27 -28.58
C PHE A 16 -3.03 8.01 -28.93
N ASP A 17 -1.91 8.21 -29.63
CA ASP A 17 -0.84 7.19 -29.77
C ASP A 17 -0.20 6.81 -28.42
N VAL A 18 -0.52 7.55 -27.34
CA VAL A 18 -0.06 7.30 -25.98
C VAL A 18 -1.25 7.35 -25.01
N VAL A 19 -1.54 6.22 -24.37
CA VAL A 19 -2.51 6.13 -23.28
C VAL A 19 -1.77 6.17 -21.95
N VAL A 20 -2.09 7.16 -21.11
CA VAL A 20 -1.62 7.19 -19.73
C VAL A 20 -2.39 6.14 -18.94
N LEU A 21 -1.70 5.07 -18.57
CA LEU A 21 -2.22 4.09 -17.62
C LEU A 21 -2.16 4.69 -16.21
N CYS A 22 -3.29 5.20 -15.74
CA CYS A 22 -3.47 5.45 -14.31
C CYS A 22 -3.58 4.08 -13.62
N CYS A 23 -2.53 3.67 -12.92
CA CYS A 23 -2.59 2.58 -11.96
C CYS A 23 -2.83 3.23 -10.58
N PRO A 24 -4.09 3.49 -10.17
CA PRO A 24 -4.33 3.96 -8.82
C PRO A 24 -3.76 2.91 -7.87
N ASP A 25 -3.01 3.34 -6.87
CA ASP A 25 -2.60 2.50 -5.76
C ASP A 25 -3.87 2.08 -5.01
N ARG A 26 -4.56 1.05 -5.50
CA ARG A 26 -5.69 0.45 -4.81
C ARG A 26 -5.10 -0.32 -3.64
N LEU A 27 -5.28 0.23 -2.45
CA LEU A 27 -5.02 -0.49 -1.22
C LEU A 27 -5.94 -1.71 -1.19
N HIS A 28 -5.40 -2.91 -1.41
CA HIS A 28 -6.06 -4.10 -0.91
C HIS A 28 -5.95 -4.07 0.60
N PHE A 29 -7.11 -3.92 1.23
CA PHE A 29 -7.31 -3.76 2.65
C PHE A 29 -8.43 -4.71 3.09
N ASP A 30 -8.18 -5.47 4.15
CA ASP A 30 -9.18 -6.32 4.79
C ASP A 30 -9.66 -5.61 6.06
N PRO A 31 -10.92 -5.14 6.12
CA PRO A 31 -11.41 -4.49 7.34
C PRO A 31 -11.66 -5.49 8.47
N ALA A 32 -11.77 -6.80 8.20
CA ALA A 32 -12.21 -7.78 9.20
C ALA A 32 -11.36 -7.83 10.48
N PRO A 33 -10.00 -7.76 10.42
CA PRO A 33 -9.17 -7.69 11.62
C PRO A 33 -9.44 -6.44 12.47
N LEU A 34 -9.61 -5.27 11.84
CA LEU A 34 -9.94 -4.04 12.55
C LEU A 34 -11.35 -4.09 13.15
N THR A 35 -12.35 -4.49 12.36
CA THR A 35 -13.73 -4.65 12.86
C THR A 35 -13.77 -5.57 14.08
N ARG A 36 -13.04 -6.68 14.04
CA ARG A 36 -12.93 -7.59 15.17
C ARG A 36 -12.27 -6.92 16.38
N LEU A 37 -11.15 -6.22 16.18
CA LEU A 37 -10.42 -5.52 17.23
C LEU A 37 -11.31 -4.49 17.96
N PHE A 38 -12.05 -3.68 17.20
CA PHE A 38 -12.99 -2.70 17.74
C PHE A 38 -14.24 -3.33 18.36
N SER A 39 -14.64 -4.53 17.95
CA SER A 39 -15.76 -5.26 18.57
C SER A 39 -15.41 -5.94 19.90
N GLU A 40 -14.14 -6.30 20.10
CA GLU A 40 -13.68 -7.07 21.25
C GLU A 40 -13.12 -6.19 22.39
N ARG A 41 -12.84 -4.90 22.12
CA ARG A 41 -12.17 -3.98 23.04
C ARG A 41 -12.85 -2.61 23.06
N ASP A 42 -12.59 -1.85 24.12
CA ASP A 42 -12.97 -0.45 24.15
C ASP A 42 -12.22 0.33 23.06
N PHE A 43 -12.87 1.34 22.48
CA PHE A 43 -12.34 2.12 21.36
C PHE A 43 -10.90 2.62 21.58
N ALA A 44 -10.60 3.16 22.77
CA ALA A 44 -9.28 3.68 23.10
C ALA A 44 -8.19 2.58 23.14
N GLU A 45 -8.54 1.38 23.60
CA GLU A 45 -7.61 0.25 23.63
C GLU A 45 -7.36 -0.30 22.22
N ALA A 46 -8.42 -0.39 21.40
CA ALA A 46 -8.29 -0.78 19.99
C ALA A 46 -7.44 0.24 19.20
N GLU A 47 -7.67 1.54 19.40
CA GLU A 47 -6.88 2.62 18.78
C GLU A 47 -5.41 2.53 19.17
N GLU A 48 -5.10 2.32 20.46
CA GLU A 48 -3.72 2.19 20.92
C GLU A 48 -3.01 0.99 20.27
N VAL A 49 -3.71 -0.14 20.09
CA VAL A 49 -3.18 -1.31 19.39
C VAL A 49 -2.86 -0.99 17.93
N VAL A 50 -3.74 -0.28 17.23
CA VAL A 50 -3.53 0.13 15.84
C VAL A 50 -2.35 1.10 15.71
N CYS A 51 -2.27 2.12 16.56
CA CYS A 51 -1.13 3.07 16.59
C CYS A 51 0.19 2.34 16.77
N ARG A 52 0.28 1.44 17.77
CA ARG A 52 1.51 0.66 18.02
C ARG A 52 1.89 -0.25 16.85
N ALA A 53 0.90 -0.80 16.14
CA ALA A 53 1.15 -1.61 14.96
C ALA A 53 1.73 -0.77 13.82
N LEU A 54 1.14 0.40 13.55
CA LEU A 54 1.65 1.34 12.54
C LEU A 54 3.05 1.86 12.89
N GLU A 55 3.31 2.17 14.16
CA GLU A 55 4.63 2.58 14.66
C GLU A 55 5.70 1.47 14.48
N ASP A 56 5.39 0.20 14.80
CA ASP A 56 6.34 -0.91 14.58
C ASP A 56 6.63 -1.11 13.09
N ILE A 57 5.63 -0.92 12.21
CA ILE A 57 5.85 -0.98 10.76
C ILE A 57 6.76 0.19 10.31
N ALA A 58 6.45 1.42 10.71
CA ALA A 58 7.22 2.61 10.34
C ALA A 58 8.69 2.49 10.77
N LEU A 59 8.94 2.08 12.02
CA LEU A 59 10.29 1.85 12.54
C LEU A 59 11.06 0.84 11.68
N ARG A 60 10.40 -0.24 11.25
CA ARG A 60 11.04 -1.29 10.44
C ARG A 60 11.26 -0.89 9.01
N LEU A 61 10.37 -0.07 8.46
CA LEU A 61 10.53 0.49 7.14
C LEU A 61 11.75 1.43 7.10
N GLU A 62 11.96 2.22 8.15
CA GLU A 62 13.18 3.01 8.33
C GLU A 62 14.44 2.11 8.40
N MET A 63 14.39 1.01 9.18
CA MET A 63 15.49 0.04 9.21
C MET A 63 15.80 -0.52 7.81
N LEU A 64 14.77 -0.90 7.04
CA LEU A 64 14.95 -1.42 5.69
C LEU A 64 15.60 -0.40 4.75
N GLN A 65 15.15 0.85 4.77
CA GLN A 65 15.73 1.95 3.98
C GLN A 65 17.21 2.16 4.33
N ASN A 66 17.53 2.16 5.63
CA ASN A 66 18.92 2.32 6.10
C ASN A 66 19.82 1.15 5.65
N TYR A 67 19.34 -0.09 5.75
CA TYR A 67 20.09 -1.26 5.28
C TYR A 67 20.25 -1.27 3.75
N LEU A 68 19.22 -0.88 3.01
CA LEU A 68 19.27 -0.77 1.55
C LEU A 68 20.33 0.25 1.11
N ALA A 69 20.31 1.44 1.72
CA ALA A 69 21.29 2.50 1.46
C ALA A 69 22.73 2.06 1.81
N ALA A 70 22.89 1.23 2.84
CA ALA A 70 24.18 0.65 3.23
C ALA A 70 24.58 -0.60 2.42
N SER A 71 23.73 -1.08 1.52
CA SER A 71 23.87 -2.38 0.83
C SER A 71 24.01 -3.57 1.80
N ASP A 72 23.44 -3.46 3.00
CA ASP A 72 23.46 -4.49 4.05
C ASP A 72 22.23 -5.41 3.92
N PHE A 73 22.18 -6.16 2.82
CA PHE A 73 21.04 -7.00 2.46
C PHE A 73 20.80 -8.16 3.45
N ASP A 74 21.85 -8.62 4.13
CA ASP A 74 21.78 -9.74 5.06
C ASP A 74 20.89 -9.43 6.28
N ASN A 75 20.80 -8.15 6.67
CA ASN A 75 19.99 -7.70 7.81
C ASN A 75 18.56 -7.27 7.43
N MET A 76 18.22 -7.19 6.14
CA MET A 76 16.89 -6.72 5.69
C MET A 76 15.77 -7.76 5.84
N ALA A 77 16.09 -9.06 5.77
CA ALA A 77 15.05 -10.09 5.71
C ALA A 77 14.16 -10.17 6.96
N LYS A 78 14.75 -9.91 8.14
CA LYS A 78 14.04 -9.95 9.42
C LYS A 78 13.02 -8.81 9.58
N PRO A 79 13.38 -7.52 9.42
CA PRO A 79 12.41 -6.43 9.47
C PRO A 79 11.33 -6.55 8.39
N ALA A 80 11.66 -6.96 7.15
CA ALA A 80 10.67 -7.18 6.09
C ALA A 80 9.60 -8.20 6.48
N ARG A 81 10.00 -9.39 6.95
CA ARG A 81 9.04 -10.41 7.43
C ARG A 81 8.18 -9.91 8.58
N ARG A 82 8.76 -9.11 9.48
CA ARG A 82 8.02 -8.59 10.63
C ARG A 82 7.00 -7.53 10.23
N ILE A 83 7.31 -6.66 9.26
CA ILE A 83 6.32 -5.75 8.66
C ILE A 83 5.13 -6.55 8.13
N GLY A 84 5.39 -7.63 7.36
CA GLY A 84 4.31 -8.47 6.82
C GLY A 84 3.40 -9.03 7.92
N LEU A 85 3.99 -9.61 8.96
CA LEU A 85 3.23 -10.19 10.07
C LEU A 85 2.40 -9.17 10.87
N VAL A 86 2.88 -7.93 11.01
CA VAL A 86 2.15 -6.88 11.74
C VAL A 86 1.07 -6.28 10.84
N ALA A 87 1.37 -6.06 9.56
CA ALA A 87 0.40 -5.61 8.57
C ALA A 87 -0.80 -6.57 8.47
N ASP A 88 -0.56 -7.88 8.46
CA ASP A 88 -1.62 -8.90 8.47
C ASP A 88 -2.55 -8.80 9.69
N GLN A 89 -2.02 -8.44 10.87
CA GLN A 89 -2.80 -8.37 12.11
C GLN A 89 -3.85 -7.25 12.09
N ILE A 90 -3.62 -6.21 11.30
CA ILE A 90 -4.50 -5.05 11.17
C ILE A 90 -5.09 -4.92 9.75
N GLY A 91 -5.01 -5.99 8.94
CA GLY A 91 -5.69 -6.05 7.65
C GLY A 91 -5.04 -5.27 6.50
N LEU A 92 -3.79 -4.82 6.67
CA LEU A 92 -3.05 -4.07 5.65
C LEU A 92 -2.46 -5.01 4.58
N MET A 93 -3.32 -5.65 3.77
CA MET A 93 -2.93 -6.71 2.86
C MET A 93 -1.87 -6.28 1.84
N GLU A 94 -1.98 -5.11 1.21
CA GLU A 94 -0.94 -4.66 0.26
C GLU A 94 0.42 -4.43 0.91
N VAL A 95 0.45 -3.89 2.13
CA VAL A 95 1.70 -3.72 2.89
C VAL A 95 2.32 -5.08 3.18
N SER A 96 1.50 -6.07 3.58
CA SER A 96 1.97 -7.42 3.82
C SER A 96 2.52 -8.10 2.58
N ILE A 97 1.79 -8.00 1.46
CA ILE A 97 2.20 -8.55 0.17
C ILE A 97 3.52 -7.91 -0.31
N ALA A 98 3.63 -6.59 -0.24
CA ALA A 98 4.84 -5.88 -0.64
C ALA A 98 6.04 -6.28 0.22
N ALA A 99 5.86 -6.41 1.54
CA ALA A 99 6.92 -6.85 2.45
C ALA A 99 7.37 -8.30 2.18
N HIS A 100 6.45 -9.18 1.78
CA HIS A 100 6.78 -10.52 1.32
C HIS A 100 7.57 -10.50 0.01
N HIS A 101 7.22 -9.63 -0.95
CA HIS A 101 7.98 -9.48 -2.18
C HIS A 101 9.42 -9.01 -1.92
N VAL A 102 9.62 -8.04 -1.02
CA VAL A 102 10.96 -7.62 -0.57
C VAL A 102 11.76 -8.82 -0.04
N ALA A 103 11.17 -9.65 0.83
CA ALA A 103 11.83 -10.83 1.37
C ALA A 103 12.19 -11.88 0.29
N ILE A 104 11.36 -12.03 -0.74
CA ILE A 104 11.63 -12.92 -1.89
C ILE A 104 12.77 -12.37 -2.73
N CYS A 105 12.77 -11.07 -3.06
CA CYS A 105 13.83 -10.43 -3.84
C CYS A 105 15.19 -10.48 -3.14
N LEU A 106 15.21 -10.28 -1.80
CA LEU A 106 16.40 -10.48 -0.98
C LEU A 106 16.95 -11.91 -1.11
N HIS A 107 16.09 -12.92 -1.07
CA HIS A 107 16.50 -14.31 -1.22
C HIS A 107 17.06 -14.60 -2.64
N GLN A 108 16.46 -14.00 -3.67
CA GLN A 108 16.89 -14.16 -5.06
C GLN A 108 18.14 -13.33 -5.42
N ARG A 109 18.55 -12.40 -4.55
CA ARG A 109 19.67 -11.47 -4.77
C ARG A 109 19.49 -10.62 -6.04
N GLU A 110 18.25 -10.22 -6.32
CA GLU A 110 17.89 -9.37 -7.45
C GLU A 110 17.73 -7.93 -6.95
N GLY A 111 18.71 -7.08 -7.25
CA GLY A 111 18.76 -5.71 -6.73
C GLY A 111 17.71 -4.77 -7.33
N VAL A 112 17.37 -4.91 -8.62
CA VAL A 112 16.40 -4.03 -9.30
C VAL A 112 14.98 -4.29 -8.79
N ALA A 113 14.63 -5.57 -8.65
CA ALA A 113 13.38 -6.03 -8.07
C ALA A 113 13.31 -5.70 -6.58
N LEU A 114 14.42 -5.76 -5.85
CA LEU A 114 14.46 -5.31 -4.46
C LEU A 114 14.10 -3.82 -4.34
N GLU A 115 14.77 -2.95 -5.11
CA GLU A 115 14.48 -1.51 -5.13
C GLU A 115 13.02 -1.24 -5.52
N ALA A 116 12.52 -1.90 -6.57
CA ALA A 116 11.15 -1.75 -7.03
C ALA A 116 10.12 -2.18 -5.97
N THR A 117 10.38 -3.29 -5.26
CA THR A 117 9.49 -3.81 -4.22
C THR A 117 9.57 -3.01 -2.93
N MET A 118 10.73 -2.43 -2.60
CA MET A 118 10.91 -1.47 -1.52
C MET A 118 10.10 -0.20 -1.77
N ALA A 119 10.24 0.42 -2.95
CA ALA A 119 9.47 1.59 -3.32
C ALA A 119 7.95 1.33 -3.34
N ARG A 120 7.53 0.11 -3.71
CA ARG A 120 6.12 -0.29 -3.59
C ARG A 120 5.68 -0.39 -2.13
N LEU A 121 6.48 -1.02 -1.26
CA LEU A 121 6.18 -1.16 0.16
C LEU A 121 6.00 0.21 0.84
N GLU A 122 6.88 1.17 0.56
CA GLU A 122 6.80 2.53 1.06
C GLU A 122 5.47 3.20 0.67
N ARG A 123 5.16 3.23 -0.64
CA ARG A 123 3.89 3.80 -1.12
C ARG A 123 2.67 3.11 -0.53
N SER A 124 2.68 1.77 -0.43
CA SER A 124 1.57 1.02 0.15
C SER A 124 1.37 1.36 1.63
N PHE A 125 2.45 1.61 2.37
CA PHE A 125 2.36 2.02 3.77
C PHE A 125 1.82 3.45 3.92
N ASP A 126 2.25 4.39 3.09
CA ASP A 126 1.73 5.76 3.09
C ASP A 126 0.21 5.80 2.84
N VAL A 127 -0.27 5.02 1.87
CA VAL A 127 -1.71 4.89 1.58
C VAL A 127 -2.43 4.19 2.73
N ALA A 128 -1.84 3.14 3.32
CA ALA A 128 -2.44 2.39 4.42
C ALA A 128 -2.71 3.27 5.65
N VAL A 129 -1.77 4.14 6.02
CA VAL A 129 -1.93 5.06 7.16
C VAL A 129 -3.12 6.00 6.93
N ALA A 130 -3.28 6.53 5.72
CA ALA A 130 -4.43 7.38 5.38
C ALA A 130 -5.76 6.61 5.47
N GLU A 131 -5.82 5.38 4.94
CA GLU A 131 -7.04 4.57 4.94
C GLU A 131 -7.46 4.07 6.33
N VAL A 132 -6.50 3.69 7.18
CA VAL A 132 -6.81 3.31 8.58
C VAL A 132 -7.47 4.45 9.33
N TRP A 133 -7.11 5.70 9.02
CA TRP A 133 -7.76 6.88 9.59
C TRP A 133 -9.11 7.20 8.94
N ASN A 134 -9.26 7.04 7.63
CA ASN A 134 -10.56 7.18 6.96
C ASN A 134 -11.59 6.16 7.46
N PHE A 135 -11.17 4.93 7.76
CA PHE A 135 -12.06 3.89 8.32
C PHE A 135 -12.76 4.35 9.61
N ARG A 136 -12.13 5.24 10.40
CA ARG A 136 -12.70 5.78 11.63
C ARG A 136 -13.82 6.80 11.38
N GLU A 137 -13.75 7.56 10.29
CA GLU A 137 -14.72 8.63 10.00
C GLU A 137 -16.09 8.10 9.55
N TYR A 138 -16.18 6.81 9.18
CA TYR A 138 -17.44 6.17 8.76
C TYR A 138 -18.27 5.59 9.93
N GLU A 139 -17.74 5.55 11.16
CA GLU A 139 -18.43 4.99 12.34
C GLU A 139 -19.04 6.04 13.29
N ASP A 140 -19.02 7.33 12.95
CA ASP A 140 -19.72 8.42 13.67
C ASP A 140 -21.15 8.72 13.13
#